data_AF-A0A7X7GGR2-F1
#
_entry.id   AF-A0A7X7GGR2-F1
#
_cell.length_a   1.000
_cell.length_b   1.000
_cell.length_c   1.000
_cell.angle_alpha   90.00
_cell.angle_beta   90.00
_cell.angle_gamma   90.00
#
_symmetry.space_group_name_H-M   'P 1'
#
loop_
_entity.id
_entity.type
_entity.pdbx_description
1 polymer ?
#
loop_
_entity_poly.entity_id
_entity_poly.type
_entity_poly.pdbx_seq_one_letter_code
_entity_poly.pdbx_strand_id
1 'polypeptide(L)'
;MTDNESAAPDELVTSAWLLIGLFGTEDGTLELADGRLAFAGRNGTRFNVAIGDVRHVEFPWYYFGGGVQFTVNGRRYRFSFVVPTGEGGRIGDVPDGRRVGAMWRDAFTAAGLLRRR
;
A
#
# COMPACT_ATOMS: atom_id res chain seq x y z
N MET A 1 28.87 -19.48 -0.28
CA MET A 1 27.44 -19.77 -0.27
C MET A 1 26.77 -18.74 0.62
N THR A 2 26.40 -17.61 0.03
CA THR A 2 25.46 -16.61 0.55
C THR A 2 25.21 -15.67 -0.61
N ASP A 3 24.31 -16.09 -1.49
CA ASP A 3 23.71 -15.17 -2.45
C ASP A 3 22.83 -14.24 -1.64
N ASN A 4 23.29 -12.99 -1.54
CA ASN A 4 22.57 -11.89 -0.95
C ASN A 4 21.71 -11.28 -2.05
N GLU A 5 20.64 -11.98 -2.42
CA GLU A 5 19.62 -11.48 -3.33
C GLU A 5 18.47 -10.92 -2.48
N SER A 6 18.61 -9.67 -2.05
CA SER A 6 17.44 -8.89 -1.61
C SER A 6 16.64 -8.48 -2.85
N ALA A 7 15.99 -9.46 -3.48
CA ALA A 7 14.87 -9.20 -4.37
C ALA A 7 13.69 -8.81 -3.48
N ALA A 8 13.07 -7.66 -3.74
CA ALA A 8 11.73 -7.40 -3.20
C ALA A 8 10.83 -8.58 -3.61
N PRO A 9 9.93 -9.04 -2.74
CA PRO A 9 9.20 -10.26 -3.03
C PRO A 9 8.36 -10.09 -4.30
N ASP A 10 8.35 -11.11 -5.16
CA ASP A 10 7.50 -11.17 -6.37
C ASP A 10 6.01 -10.99 -6.02
N GLU A 11 5.66 -11.25 -4.76
CA GLU A 11 4.34 -11.12 -4.18
C GLU A 11 4.40 -10.37 -2.83
N LEU A 12 3.59 -9.33 -2.68
CA LEU A 12 3.39 -8.62 -1.41
C LEU A 12 1.90 -8.48 -1.11
N VAL A 13 1.47 -9.10 -0.02
CA VAL A 13 0.07 -9.09 0.45
C VAL A 13 0.03 -8.58 1.88
N THR A 14 -0.76 -7.52 2.14
CA THR A 14 -0.88 -6.95 3.49
C THR A 14 -2.30 -6.44 3.74
N SER A 15 -2.74 -6.48 5.00
CA SER A 15 -3.91 -5.70 5.42
C SER A 15 -3.67 -4.21 5.23
N ALA A 16 -4.68 -3.49 4.74
CA ALA A 16 -4.64 -2.06 4.57
C ALA A 16 -6.02 -1.44 4.80
N TRP A 17 -6.02 -0.15 5.13
CA TRP A 17 -7.22 0.64 5.34
C TRP A 17 -7.35 1.68 4.23
N LEU A 18 -8.36 1.52 3.37
CA LEU A 18 -8.72 2.51 2.36
C LEU A 18 -9.34 3.74 3.05
N LEU A 19 -8.78 4.92 2.80
CA LEU A 19 -9.23 6.19 3.40
C LEU A 19 -10.25 6.90 2.49
N ILE A 20 -11.52 6.88 2.89
CA ILE A 20 -12.69 7.38 2.15
C ILE A 20 -13.15 8.72 2.74
N GLY A 21 -13.00 9.80 1.97
CA GLY A 21 -13.39 11.14 2.44
C GLY A 21 -12.57 11.57 3.66
N LEU A 22 -13.25 12.16 4.65
CA LEU A 22 -12.66 12.66 5.91
C LEU A 22 -12.71 11.64 7.05
N PHE A 23 -13.75 10.81 7.10
CA PHE A 23 -14.02 9.94 8.26
C PHE A 23 -14.27 8.48 7.92
N GLY A 24 -14.44 8.15 6.63
CA GLY A 24 -14.71 6.78 6.21
C GLY A 24 -13.42 6.00 6.06
N THR A 25 -13.44 4.77 6.54
CA THR A 25 -12.39 3.78 6.30
C THR A 25 -13.02 2.48 5.85
N GLU A 26 -12.27 1.73 5.06
CA GLU A 26 -12.62 0.35 4.71
C GLU A 26 -11.38 -0.52 4.87
N ASP A 27 -11.50 -1.57 5.67
CA ASP A 27 -10.50 -2.62 5.79
C ASP A 27 -10.51 -3.53 4.55
N GLY A 28 -9.33 -4.02 4.21
CA GLY A 28 -9.17 -5.00 3.15
C GLY A 28 -7.73 -5.45 3.00
N THR A 29 -7.51 -6.16 1.91
CA THR A 29 -6.20 -6.69 1.53
C THR A 29 -5.70 -5.94 0.30
N LEU A 30 -4.51 -5.35 0.41
CA LEU A 30 -3.75 -4.81 -0.72
C LEU A 30 -2.72 -5.86 -1.14
N GLU A 31 -2.67 -6.12 -2.44
CA GLU A 31 -1.87 -7.20 -3.03
C GLU A 31 -1.15 -6.70 -4.28
N LEU A 32 0.14 -7.01 -4.36
CA LEU A 32 0.97 -6.92 -5.55
C LEU A 32 1.44 -8.33 -5.87
N ALA A 33 0.96 -8.93 -6.94
CA ALA A 33 1.31 -10.28 -7.37
C ALA A 33 1.21 -10.37 -8.89
N ASP A 34 2.07 -11.17 -9.53
CA ASP A 34 2.01 -11.44 -10.98
C ASP A 34 1.93 -10.18 -11.87
N GLY A 35 2.63 -9.12 -11.47
CA GLY A 35 2.62 -7.83 -12.18
C GLY A 35 1.28 -7.08 -12.11
N ARG A 36 0.45 -7.37 -11.11
CA ARG A 36 -0.86 -6.75 -10.89
C ARG A 36 -0.97 -6.17 -9.49
N LEU A 37 -1.66 -5.04 -9.39
CA LEU A 37 -2.03 -4.43 -8.12
C LEU A 37 -3.53 -4.61 -7.91
N ALA A 38 -3.92 -5.17 -6.77
CA ALA A 38 -5.31 -5.40 -6.40
C ALA A 38 -5.61 -4.91 -4.98
N PHE A 39 -6.85 -4.45 -4.77
CA PHE A 39 -7.39 -4.25 -3.43
C PHE A 39 -8.77 -4.87 -3.33
N ALA A 40 -8.91 -5.80 -2.39
CA ALA A 40 -10.17 -6.42 -2.00
C ALA A 40 -10.60 -5.86 -0.65
N GLY A 41 -11.65 -5.04 -0.65
CA GLY A 41 -12.29 -4.55 0.57
C GLY A 41 -13.34 -5.54 1.06
N ARG A 42 -13.89 -5.29 2.26
CA ARG A 42 -14.97 -6.10 2.84
C ARG A 42 -16.18 -6.28 1.92
N ASN A 43 -16.48 -5.27 1.10
CA ASN A 43 -17.63 -5.27 0.18
C ASN A 43 -17.24 -5.63 -1.27
N GLY A 44 -16.11 -6.32 -1.45
CA GLY A 44 -15.64 -6.81 -2.73
C GLY A 44 -14.43 -6.06 -3.29
N THR A 45 -14.02 -6.48 -4.49
CA THR A 45 -12.84 -5.95 -5.18
C THR A 45 -13.05 -4.49 -5.60
N ARG A 46 -12.17 -3.60 -5.16
CA ARG A 46 -12.21 -2.18 -5.55
C ARG A 46 -11.47 -1.90 -6.84
N PHE A 47 -10.39 -2.64 -7.08
CA PHE A 47 -9.66 -2.67 -8.34
C PHE A 47 -8.80 -3.93 -8.40
N ASN A 48 -8.48 -4.34 -9.63
CA ASN A 48 -7.46 -5.33 -9.95
C ASN A 48 -6.92 -4.94 -11.33
N VAL A 49 -5.72 -4.36 -11.39
CA VAL A 49 -5.16 -3.76 -12.60
C VAL A 49 -3.73 -4.20 -12.85
N ALA A 50 -3.25 -4.08 -14.09
CA ALA A 50 -1.84 -4.28 -14.37
C ALA A 50 -1.03 -3.18 -13.67
N ILE A 51 0.19 -3.52 -13.22
CA ILE A 51 1.04 -2.57 -12.49
C ILE A 51 1.37 -1.32 -13.33
N GLY A 52 1.42 -1.46 -14.67
CA GLY A 52 1.60 -0.35 -15.61
C GLY A 52 0.44 0.66 -15.69
N ASP A 53 -0.73 0.30 -15.16
CA ASP A 53 -1.90 1.19 -15.08
C ASP A 53 -1.89 2.06 -13.80
N VAL A 54 -0.98 1.77 -12.86
CA VAL A 54 -0.84 2.51 -11.61
C VAL A 54 -0.01 3.77 -11.86
N ARG A 55 -0.51 4.93 -11.42
CA ARG A 55 0.11 6.24 -11.63
C ARG A 55 0.23 7.02 -10.33
N HIS A 56 1.12 8.00 -10.30
CA HIS A 56 1.27 8.97 -9.19
C HIS A 56 1.42 8.29 -7.81
N VAL A 57 2.25 7.24 -7.73
CA VAL A 57 2.56 6.60 -6.45
C VAL A 57 3.34 7.57 -5.58
N GLU A 58 2.83 7.84 -4.39
CA GLU A 58 3.43 8.76 -3.42
C GLU A 58 3.29 8.21 -2.00
N PHE A 59 4.32 8.45 -1.19
CA PHE A 59 4.32 8.19 0.25
C PHE A 59 4.38 9.54 0.98
N PRO A 60 3.22 10.15 1.32
CA PRO A 60 3.20 11.47 1.92
C PRO A 60 3.91 11.47 3.28
N TRP A 61 4.75 12.48 3.52
CA TRP A 61 5.52 12.58 4.77
C TRP A 61 4.62 12.65 6.01
N TYR A 62 3.43 13.25 5.88
CA TYR A 62 2.45 13.38 6.95
C TYR A 62 1.72 12.06 7.29
N TYR A 63 1.91 10.99 6.50
CA TYR A 63 1.54 9.63 6.90
C TYR A 63 2.65 8.94 7.69
N PHE A 64 3.77 9.63 7.96
CA PHE A 64 4.90 9.14 8.73
C PHE A 64 5.42 7.77 8.25
N GLY A 65 5.34 7.53 6.94
CA GLY A 65 5.74 6.27 6.31
C GLY A 65 4.74 5.12 6.44
N GLY A 66 3.62 5.30 7.14
CA GLY A 66 2.59 4.29 7.37
C GLY A 66 1.44 4.31 6.37
N GLY A 67 1.62 4.89 5.18
CA GLY A 67 0.57 4.94 4.17
C GLY A 67 1.09 5.33 2.79
N VAL A 68 0.24 5.09 1.78
CA VAL A 68 0.55 5.32 0.37
C VAL A 68 -0.67 5.90 -0.34
N GLN A 69 -0.45 6.63 -1.42
CA GLN A 69 -1.50 7.03 -2.34
C GLN A 69 -1.06 6.82 -3.77
N PHE A 70 -2.01 6.51 -4.64
CA PHE A 70 -1.79 6.30 -6.06
C PHE A 70 -3.10 6.43 -6.83
N THR A 71 -3.01 6.47 -8.15
CA THR A 71 -4.14 6.56 -9.06
C THR A 71 -4.24 5.28 -9.89
N VAL A 72 -5.45 4.73 -9.96
CA VAL A 72 -5.83 3.60 -10.82
C VAL A 72 -7.10 3.99 -11.57
N ASN A 73 -7.15 3.78 -12.88
CA ASN A 73 -8.33 4.10 -13.73
C ASN A 73 -8.85 5.54 -13.51
N GLY A 74 -7.94 6.51 -13.36
CA GLY A 74 -8.29 7.92 -13.12
C GLY A 74 -8.80 8.25 -11.70
N ARG A 75 -8.92 7.26 -10.81
CA ARG A 75 -9.35 7.45 -9.42
C ARG A 75 -8.18 7.34 -8.46
N ARG A 76 -8.04 8.32 -7.58
CA ARG A 76 -7.02 8.33 -6.51
C ARG A 76 -7.47 7.49 -5.33
N TYR A 77 -6.62 6.57 -4.90
CA TYR A 77 -6.75 5.76 -3.70
C TYR A 77 -5.71 6.21 -2.66
N ARG A 78 -6.10 6.17 -1.39
CA ARG A 78 -5.25 6.51 -0.25
C ARG A 78 -5.36 5.37 0.75
N PHE A 79 -4.25 4.81 1.15
CA PHE A 79 -4.19 3.68 2.07
C PHE A 79 -3.38 4.05 3.31
N SER A 80 -3.87 3.60 4.46
CA SER A 80 -3.11 3.53 5.71
C SER A 80 -2.78 2.06 6.00
N PHE A 81 -1.56 1.82 6.44
CA PHE A 81 -1.09 0.56 6.99
C PHE A 81 -1.09 0.57 8.52
N VAL A 82 -1.28 1.74 9.13
CA VAL A 82 -1.59 1.88 10.55
C VAL A 82 -3.10 1.78 10.71
N VAL A 83 -3.57 1.09 11.76
CA VAL A 83 -4.98 1.03 12.10
C VAL A 83 -5.49 2.46 12.37
N PRO A 84 -6.52 2.95 11.66
CA PRO A 84 -7.09 4.27 11.91
C PRO A 84 -7.68 4.37 13.31
N THR A 85 -7.64 5.55 13.93
CA THR A 85 -8.20 5.77 15.27
C THR A 85 -9.69 5.44 15.36
N GLY A 86 -10.47 5.76 14.31
CA GLY A 86 -11.90 5.42 14.24
C GLY A 86 -12.19 3.91 14.21
N GLU A 87 -11.17 3.10 13.91
CA GLU A 87 -11.22 1.64 13.85
C GLU A 87 -10.55 0.99 15.08
N GLY A 88 -10.26 1.81 16.11
CA GLY A 88 -9.64 1.36 17.36
C GLY A 88 -8.11 1.38 17.37
N GLY A 89 -7.48 1.96 16.35
CA GLY A 89 -6.03 2.06 16.25
C GLY A 89 -5.38 2.87 17.36
N ARG A 90 -4.19 2.44 17.77
CA ARG A 90 -3.42 2.98 18.89
C ARG A 90 -2.03 3.41 18.43
N ILE A 91 -1.37 4.25 19.22
CA ILE A 91 0.01 4.69 18.95
C ILE A 91 1.00 3.51 18.85
N GLY A 92 0.72 2.40 19.54
CA GLY A 92 1.50 1.17 19.48
C GLY A 92 1.50 0.48 18.12
N ASP A 93 0.53 0.77 17.24
CA ASP A 93 0.41 0.16 15.91
C ASP A 93 1.26 0.87 14.85
N VAL A 94 1.82 2.04 15.19
CA VAL A 94 2.60 2.88 14.28
C VAL A 94 3.88 2.19 13.78
N PRO A 95 4.70 1.53 14.62
CA PRO A 95 5.91 0.84 14.16
C PRO A 95 5.60 -0.23 13.11
N ASP A 96 4.55 -1.03 13.32
CA ASP A 96 4.15 -2.08 12.37
C ASP A 96 3.65 -1.49 11.06
N GLY A 97 2.79 -0.46 11.11
CA GLY A 97 2.33 0.21 9.90
C GLY A 97 3.47 0.87 9.10
N ARG A 98 4.51 1.39 9.77
CA ARG A 98 5.72 1.89 9.11
C ARG A 98 6.53 0.80 8.43
N ARG A 99 6.66 -0.37 9.07
CA ARG A 99 7.34 -1.53 8.49
C ARG A 99 6.63 -1.99 7.23
N VAL A 100 5.30 -2.09 7.28
CA VAL A 100 4.47 -2.42 6.11
C VAL A 100 4.61 -1.36 5.01
N GLY A 101 4.58 -0.07 5.37
CA GLY A 101 4.79 1.00 4.39
C GLY A 101 6.18 0.99 3.75
N ALA A 102 7.22 0.58 4.47
CA ALA A 102 8.54 0.37 3.90
C ALA A 102 8.55 -0.77 2.88
N MET A 103 7.95 -1.91 3.21
CA MET A 103 7.79 -3.04 2.27
C MET A 103 7.09 -2.62 0.98
N TRP A 104 6.00 -1.85 1.08
CA TRP A 104 5.29 -1.33 -0.09
C TRP A 104 6.12 -0.34 -0.91
N ARG A 105 6.92 0.50 -0.25
CA ARG A 105 7.82 1.42 -0.96
C ARG A 105 8.87 0.65 -1.76
N ASP A 106 9.45 -0.38 -1.17
CA ASP A 106 10.44 -1.22 -1.84
C ASP A 106 9.82 -1.99 -3.02
N ALA A 107 8.63 -2.55 -2.83
CA ALA A 107 7.86 -3.22 -3.88
C ALA A 107 7.52 -2.28 -5.06
N PHE A 108 7.01 -1.08 -4.78
CA PHE A 108 6.74 -0.10 -5.84
C PHE A 108 8.01 0.44 -6.52
N THR A 109 9.14 0.45 -5.81
CA THR A 109 10.43 0.80 -6.40
C THR A 109 10.93 -0.30 -7.33
N ALA A 110 10.85 -1.57 -6.90
CA ALA A 110 11.20 -2.73 -7.72
C ALA A 110 10.32 -2.83 -8.99
N ALA A 111 9.03 -2.48 -8.86
CA ALA A 111 8.10 -2.39 -9.99
C ALA A 111 8.30 -1.17 -10.90
N GLY A 112 9.29 -0.30 -10.64
CA GLY A 112 9.58 0.88 -11.44
C GLY A 112 8.56 2.03 -11.32
N LEU A 113 7.64 1.96 -10.34
CA LEU A 113 6.62 2.99 -10.11
C LEU A 113 7.14 4.15 -9.25
N LEU A 114 8.20 3.93 -8.48
CA LEU A 114 8.94 4.96 -7.77
C LEU A 114 10.35 5.04 -8.32
N ARG A 115 10.80 6.26 -8.62
CA ARG A 115 12.22 6.50 -8.86
C ARG A 115 12.92 6.67 -7.51
N ARG A 116 13.97 5.88 -7.27
CA ARG A 116 14.93 6.21 -6.21
C ARG A 116 15.51 7.59 -6.55
N ARG A 117 15.39 8.54 -5.63
CA ARG A 117 16.16 9.79 -5.69
C ARG A 117 17.60 9.50 -5.25
#